data_AF-A0A351ANP7-F1
#
_entry.id   AF-A0A351ANP7-F1
#
_cell.length_a   1.000
_cell.length_b   1.000
_cell.length_c   1.000
_cell.angle_alpha   90.00
_cell.angle_beta   90.00
_cell.angle_gamma   90.00
#
_symmetry.space_group_name_H-M   'P 1'
#
loop_
_entity.id
_entity.type
_entity.pdbx_description
1 polymer ?
#
loop_
_entity_poly.entity_id
_entity_poly.type
_entity_poly.pdbx_seq_one_letter_code
_entity_poly.pdbx_strand_id
1 'polypeptide(L)'
;DKICKNPNKIIQDSIDFITSNYNPRTQPLSRKYLESIDMKRMYEIYKERFANAADFTFFIVGNVDAEELKPLVEKYLGSLPTSEEREDWVDDMVRAPKGVVKKVIPVKMETPKSFVVTSFRKEMPYNLHDMYCNNVLRGILDVRYTESIREKEGGTYGVTVSSEASKKPVEVYTMTMTFNCDPDKAEYLKSLVYAE
;
A
#
# COMPACT_ATOMS: atom_id res chain seq x y z
N ASP A 1 -25.44 -6.94 -2.42
CA ASP A 1 -24.36 -6.40 -3.26
C ASP A 1 -23.34 -7.46 -3.66
N LYS A 2 -23.02 -7.54 -4.96
CA LYS A 2 -21.95 -8.41 -5.48
C LYS A 2 -20.56 -7.97 -4.99
N ILE A 3 -20.37 -6.68 -4.71
CA ILE A 3 -19.12 -6.10 -4.21
C ILE A 3 -18.76 -6.65 -2.83
N CYS A 4 -19.71 -6.70 -1.88
CA CYS A 4 -19.49 -7.22 -0.53
C CYS A 4 -19.43 -8.76 -0.44
N LYS A 5 -19.73 -9.47 -1.53
CA LYS A 5 -19.73 -10.94 -1.58
C LYS A 5 -18.47 -11.53 -2.22
N ASN A 6 -17.58 -10.69 -2.77
CA ASN A 6 -16.32 -11.14 -3.33
C ASN A 6 -15.34 -11.47 -2.19
N PRO A 7 -14.90 -12.74 -2.03
CA PRO A 7 -14.00 -13.13 -0.94
C PRO A 7 -12.69 -12.35 -0.92
N ASN A 8 -12.12 -12.05 -2.10
CA ASN A 8 -10.87 -11.27 -2.18
C ASN A 8 -11.09 -9.83 -1.67
N LYS A 9 -12.28 -9.26 -1.88
CA LYS A 9 -12.63 -7.92 -1.37
C LYS A 9 -12.76 -7.94 0.15
N ILE A 10 -13.42 -8.96 0.71
CA ILE A 10 -13.53 -9.14 2.17
C ILE A 10 -12.14 -9.25 2.81
N ILE A 11 -11.25 -10.03 2.20
CA ILE A 11 -9.86 -10.17 2.67
C ILE A 11 -9.13 -8.82 2.63
N GLN A 12 -9.18 -8.10 1.51
CA GLN A 12 -8.53 -6.81 1.37
C GLN A 12 -9.05 -5.78 2.39
N ASP A 13 -10.38 -5.63 2.49
CA ASP A 13 -10.99 -4.68 3.42
C ASP A 13 -10.61 -5.00 4.87
N SER A 14 -10.53 -6.30 5.20
CA SER A 14 -10.10 -6.73 6.53
C SER A 14 -8.64 -6.36 6.81
N ILE A 15 -7.74 -6.53 5.83
CA ILE A 15 -6.34 -6.12 5.94
C ILE A 15 -6.27 -4.60 6.13
N ASP A 16 -6.99 -3.81 5.33
CA ASP A 16 -7.01 -2.35 5.43
C ASP A 16 -7.45 -1.89 6.82
N PHE A 17 -8.55 -2.46 7.34
CA PHE A 17 -9.02 -2.13 8.68
C PHE A 17 -8.06 -2.56 9.78
N ILE A 18 -7.47 -3.75 9.72
CA ILE A 18 -6.55 -4.23 10.76
C ILE A 18 -5.26 -3.40 10.75
N THR A 19 -4.68 -3.17 9.57
CA THR A 19 -3.40 -2.44 9.41
C THR A 19 -3.52 -0.96 9.69
N SER A 20 -4.72 -0.37 9.58
CA SER A 20 -5.00 1.01 10.00
C SER A 20 -5.47 1.12 11.45
N ASN A 21 -5.49 0.02 12.20
CA ASN A 21 -6.07 -0.05 13.54
C ASN A 21 -7.51 0.49 13.59
N TYR A 22 -8.31 0.18 12.57
CA TYR A 22 -9.70 0.58 12.41
C TYR A 22 -9.90 2.11 12.45
N ASN A 23 -8.91 2.88 12.00
CA ASN A 23 -9.02 4.33 11.95
C ASN A 23 -10.22 4.75 11.07
N PRO A 24 -11.05 5.73 11.48
CA PRO A 24 -12.23 6.17 10.73
C PRO A 24 -11.94 6.68 9.30
N ARG A 25 -10.69 7.08 9.01
CA ARG A 25 -10.28 7.50 7.67
C ARG A 25 -10.10 6.33 6.71
N THR A 26 -9.99 5.12 7.24
CA THR A 26 -10.02 3.88 6.45
C THR A 26 -11.46 3.58 6.06
N GLN A 27 -11.81 3.95 4.83
CA GLN A 27 -13.15 3.76 4.28
C GLN A 27 -13.07 2.91 3.01
N PRO A 28 -13.07 1.56 3.13
CA PRO A 28 -13.11 0.70 1.96
C PRO A 28 -14.38 0.96 1.14
N LEU A 29 -14.24 0.82 -0.17
CA LEU A 29 -15.33 1.05 -1.12
C LEU A 29 -16.56 0.20 -0.75
N SER A 30 -17.65 0.87 -0.42
CA SER A 30 -18.94 0.24 -0.11
C SER A 30 -20.08 1.05 -0.72
N ARG A 31 -21.24 0.43 -0.88
CA ARG A 31 -22.43 1.14 -1.36
C ARG A 31 -22.81 2.31 -0.45
N LYS A 32 -22.79 2.10 0.86
CA LYS A 32 -23.04 3.15 1.87
C LYS A 32 -22.05 4.30 1.73
N TYR A 33 -20.78 4.00 1.50
CA TYR A 33 -19.76 5.03 1.27
C TYR A 33 -20.06 5.82 -0.01
N LEU A 34 -20.36 5.15 -1.12
CA LEU A 34 -20.73 5.80 -2.38
C LEU A 34 -21.99 6.68 -2.26
N GLU A 35 -23.01 6.21 -1.54
CA GLU A 35 -24.24 6.96 -1.26
C GLU A 35 -24.00 8.19 -0.35
N SER A 36 -22.90 8.21 0.40
CA SER A 36 -22.52 9.37 1.23
C SER A 36 -21.73 10.45 0.48
N ILE A 37 -21.33 10.17 -0.77
CA ILE A 37 -20.54 11.11 -1.58
C ILE A 37 -21.44 12.22 -2.12
N ASP A 38 -21.03 13.47 -1.88
CA ASP A 38 -21.68 14.65 -2.43
C ASP A 38 -20.92 15.18 -3.67
N MET A 39 -21.61 15.26 -4.81
CA MET A 39 -21.02 15.69 -6.08
C MET A 39 -20.51 17.13 -6.02
N LYS A 40 -21.21 18.01 -5.29
CA LYS A 40 -20.80 19.41 -5.16
C LYS A 40 -19.50 19.51 -4.36
N ARG A 41 -19.39 18.80 -3.23
CA ARG A 41 -18.18 18.76 -2.42
C ARG A 41 -17.00 18.16 -3.18
N MET A 42 -17.22 17.12 -3.99
CA MET A 42 -16.16 16.58 -4.85
C MET A 42 -15.60 17.63 -5.82
N TYR A 43 -16.50 18.41 -6.44
CA TYR A 43 -16.09 19.47 -7.37
C TYR A 43 -15.36 20.63 -6.66
N GLU A 44 -15.79 20.99 -5.44
CA GLU A 44 -15.08 21.95 -4.60
C GLU A 44 -13.67 21.46 -4.26
N ILE A 45 -13.52 20.22 -3.79
CA ILE A 45 -12.22 19.60 -3.50
C ILE A 45 -11.34 19.60 -4.76
N TYR A 46 -11.89 19.25 -5.91
CA TYR A 46 -11.14 19.30 -7.18
C TYR A 46 -10.60 20.70 -7.46
N LYS A 47 -11.42 21.74 -7.29
CA LYS A 47 -10.95 23.12 -7.44
C LYS A 47 -9.88 23.47 -6.41
N GLU A 48 -10.11 23.13 -5.14
CA GLU A 48 -9.18 23.39 -4.05
C GLU A 48 -7.80 22.75 -4.31
N ARG A 49 -7.76 21.50 -4.81
CA ARG A 49 -6.50 20.75 -5.03
C ARG A 49 -5.76 21.10 -6.31
N PHE A 50 -6.43 21.66 -7.32
CA PHE A 50 -5.83 21.93 -8.65
C PHE A 50 -5.81 23.42 -9.01
N ALA A 51 -6.22 24.31 -8.12
CA ALA A 51 -6.24 25.75 -8.37
C ALA A 51 -4.84 26.41 -8.43
N ASN A 52 -3.84 25.80 -7.80
CA ASN A 52 -2.50 26.36 -7.71
C ASN A 52 -1.49 25.49 -8.47
N ALA A 53 -1.19 25.86 -9.71
CA ALA A 53 -0.21 25.14 -10.54
C ALA A 53 1.19 25.13 -9.93
N ALA A 54 1.46 26.06 -9.03
CA ALA A 54 2.74 26.16 -8.38
C ALA A 54 3.01 24.91 -7.50
N ASP A 55 1.98 24.28 -6.91
CA ASP A 55 2.13 23.10 -6.04
C ASP A 55 2.53 21.82 -6.79
N PHE A 56 2.59 21.89 -8.12
CA PHE A 56 2.95 20.79 -8.99
C PHE A 56 4.38 20.89 -9.48
N THR A 57 5.03 19.73 -9.64
CA THR A 57 6.25 19.59 -10.45
C THR A 57 5.91 18.74 -11.66
N PHE A 58 6.03 19.33 -12.85
CA PHE A 58 5.72 18.64 -14.11
C PHE A 58 6.98 17.96 -14.67
N PHE A 59 6.91 16.65 -14.84
CA PHE A 59 7.95 15.85 -15.50
C PHE A 59 7.48 15.48 -16.90
N ILE A 60 8.18 15.94 -17.92
CA ILE A 60 7.90 15.60 -19.33
C ILE A 60 9.05 14.71 -19.82
N VAL A 61 8.73 13.47 -20.16
CA VAL A 61 9.71 12.46 -20.59
C VAL A 61 9.31 11.92 -21.95
N GLY A 62 10.20 12.05 -22.94
CA GLY A 62 9.95 11.58 -24.29
C GLY A 62 11.05 11.99 -25.26
N ASN A 63 10.93 11.53 -26.51
CA ASN A 63 11.79 11.96 -27.60
C ASN A 63 11.24 13.26 -28.21
N VAL A 64 11.58 14.40 -27.62
CA VAL A 64 11.11 15.72 -28.04
C VAL A 64 12.23 16.74 -27.81
N ASP A 65 12.37 17.69 -28.73
CA ASP A 65 13.32 18.79 -28.56
C ASP A 65 12.81 19.79 -27.51
N ALA A 66 13.70 20.22 -26.62
CA ALA A 66 13.34 21.10 -25.51
C ALA A 66 12.95 22.50 -25.96
N GLU A 67 13.58 23.03 -27.01
CA GLU A 67 13.30 24.36 -27.54
C GLU A 67 11.97 24.38 -28.30
N GLU A 68 11.63 23.28 -28.99
CA GLU A 68 10.31 23.12 -29.62
C GLU A 68 9.19 22.93 -28.59
N LEU A 69 9.47 22.25 -27.48
CA LEU A 69 8.48 21.96 -26.43
C LEU A 69 8.21 23.18 -25.55
N LYS A 70 9.22 24.02 -25.29
CA LYS A 70 9.13 25.14 -24.36
C LYS A 70 7.94 26.08 -24.64
N PRO A 71 7.67 26.54 -25.88
CA PRO A 71 6.50 27.35 -26.17
C PRO A 71 5.16 26.69 -25.81
N LEU A 72 5.07 25.36 -25.95
CA LEU A 72 3.86 24.62 -25.58
C LEU A 72 3.72 24.54 -24.06
N VAL A 73 4.82 24.31 -23.35
CA VAL A 73 4.83 24.29 -21.88
C VAL A 73 4.43 25.66 -21.32
N GLU A 74 4.99 26.74 -21.85
CA GLU A 74 4.61 28.11 -21.46
C GLU A 74 3.13 28.37 -21.73
N LYS A 75 2.63 27.95 -22.90
CA LYS A 75 1.23 28.14 -23.29
C LYS A 75 0.24 27.37 -22.42
N TYR A 76 0.53 26.11 -22.07
CA TYR A 76 -0.45 25.21 -21.45
C TYR A 76 -0.24 25.00 -19.95
N LEU A 77 1.00 25.07 -19.45
CA LEU A 77 1.33 24.89 -18.04
C LEU A 77 1.75 26.22 -17.38
N GLY A 78 2.53 27.03 -18.09
CA GLY A 78 2.99 28.34 -17.59
C GLY A 78 1.88 29.39 -17.49
N SER A 79 0.75 29.18 -18.17
CA SER A 79 -0.43 30.05 -18.12
C SER A 79 -1.43 29.70 -17.02
N LEU A 80 -1.20 28.61 -16.27
CA LEU A 80 -2.09 28.18 -15.21
C LEU A 80 -2.04 29.13 -13.99
N PRO A 81 -3.13 29.26 -13.23
CA PRO A 81 -3.16 30.11 -12.06
C PRO A 81 -2.17 29.64 -10.99
N THR A 82 -1.60 30.59 -10.25
CA THR A 82 -0.68 30.34 -9.15
C THR A 82 -1.00 31.21 -7.94
N SER A 83 -0.56 30.76 -6.76
CA SER A 83 -0.65 31.48 -5.48
C SER A 83 0.67 31.36 -4.72
N GLU A 84 0.94 32.29 -3.81
CA GLU A 84 2.07 32.19 -2.87
C GLU A 84 1.84 31.12 -1.79
N GLU A 85 0.58 30.82 -1.48
CA GLU A 85 0.23 29.77 -0.52
C GLU A 85 0.60 28.39 -1.07
N ARG A 86 1.26 27.58 -0.24
CA ARG A 86 1.73 26.23 -0.58
C ARG A 86 1.12 25.20 0.32
N GLU A 87 0.70 24.09 -0.27
CA GLU A 87 0.25 22.94 0.49
C GLU A 87 1.44 22.17 1.06
N ASP A 88 1.31 21.70 2.31
CA ASP A 88 2.18 20.70 2.89
C ASP A 88 1.34 19.52 3.40
N TRP A 89 1.98 18.37 3.59
CA TRP A 89 1.31 17.17 4.06
C TRP A 89 0.80 17.35 5.50
N VAL A 90 -0.30 16.66 5.82
CA VAL A 90 -0.87 16.61 7.16
C VAL A 90 -0.81 15.18 7.68
N ASP A 91 -0.44 15.02 8.94
CA ASP A 91 -0.50 13.73 9.61
C ASP A 91 -1.92 13.42 10.08
N ASP A 92 -2.58 12.54 9.33
CA ASP A 92 -3.93 12.08 9.61
C ASP A 92 -4.04 11.05 10.75
N MET A 93 -2.92 10.77 11.44
CA MET A 93 -2.84 9.90 12.61
C MET A 93 -3.32 8.45 12.34
N VAL A 94 -3.29 8.02 11.08
CA VAL A 94 -3.53 6.62 10.70
C VAL A 94 -2.28 5.82 11.09
N ARG A 95 -2.46 4.80 11.93
CA ARG A 95 -1.36 4.00 12.50
C ARG A 95 -1.72 2.53 12.55
N ALA A 96 -0.72 1.68 12.34
CA ALA A 96 -0.83 0.27 12.62
C ALA A 96 -1.02 0.00 14.13
N PRO A 97 -1.68 -1.10 14.50
CA PRO A 97 -1.82 -1.47 15.90
C PRO A 97 -0.44 -1.73 16.53
N LYS A 98 -0.31 -1.42 17.83
CA LYS A 98 0.93 -1.65 18.58
C LYS A 98 1.03 -3.10 19.02
N GLY A 99 2.27 -3.61 19.06
CA GLY A 99 2.58 -4.96 19.53
C GLY A 99 2.21 -6.04 18.50
N VAL A 100 2.08 -7.28 18.97
CA VAL A 100 1.78 -8.43 18.12
C VAL A 100 0.26 -8.58 17.99
N VAL A 101 -0.25 -8.35 16.78
CA VAL A 101 -1.66 -8.58 16.44
C VAL A 101 -1.80 -9.83 15.59
N LYS A 102 -2.59 -10.80 16.09
CA LYS A 102 -2.96 -12.01 15.35
C LYS A 102 -4.46 -11.99 15.11
N LYS A 103 -4.87 -12.16 13.85
CA LYS A 103 -6.28 -12.25 13.45
C LYS A 103 -6.44 -13.43 12.51
N VAL A 104 -7.49 -14.22 12.74
CA VAL A 104 -7.92 -15.30 11.84
C VAL A 104 -9.33 -14.92 11.39
N ILE A 105 -9.53 -14.80 10.08
CA ILE A 105 -10.78 -14.32 9.51
C ILE A 105 -11.35 -15.44 8.64
N PRO A 106 -12.42 -16.11 9.08
CA PRO A 106 -13.05 -17.15 8.27
C PRO A 106 -13.78 -16.48 7.11
N VAL A 107 -13.31 -16.74 5.89
CA VAL A 107 -13.96 -16.28 4.66
C VAL A 107 -14.40 -17.50 3.86
N LYS A 108 -15.66 -17.54 3.44
CA LYS A 108 -16.16 -18.62 2.61
C LYS A 108 -15.57 -18.50 1.20
N MET A 109 -14.73 -19.47 0.84
CA MET A 109 -14.14 -19.60 -0.48
C MET A 109 -14.84 -20.72 -1.27
N GLU A 110 -14.95 -20.58 -2.58
CA GLU A 110 -15.45 -21.67 -3.46
C GLU A 110 -14.45 -22.85 -3.49
N THR A 111 -13.16 -22.53 -3.61
CA THR A 111 -12.06 -23.49 -3.45
C THR A 111 -11.39 -23.24 -2.10
N PRO A 112 -11.28 -24.25 -1.22
CA PRO A 112 -10.59 -24.11 0.06
C PRO A 112 -9.17 -23.58 -0.14
N LYS A 113 -8.86 -22.43 0.45
CA LYS A 113 -7.53 -21.82 0.43
C LYS A 113 -7.38 -20.89 1.63
N SER A 114 -6.17 -20.80 2.16
CA SER A 114 -5.80 -19.83 3.18
C SER A 114 -4.84 -18.81 2.59
N PHE A 115 -5.11 -17.53 2.87
CA PHE A 115 -4.21 -16.43 2.57
C PHE A 115 -3.55 -15.95 3.87
N VAL A 116 -2.23 -16.12 3.95
CA VAL A 116 -1.45 -15.75 5.14
C VAL A 116 -0.71 -14.45 4.85
N VAL A 117 -0.83 -13.50 5.78
CA VAL A 117 -0.10 -12.23 5.77
C VAL A 117 0.65 -12.11 7.09
N THR A 118 1.97 -11.95 7.00
CA THR A 118 2.82 -11.64 8.16
C THR A 118 3.54 -10.34 7.85
N SER A 119 3.37 -9.33 8.71
CA SER A 119 3.98 -8.01 8.51
C SER A 119 4.75 -7.59 9.74
N PHE A 120 6.01 -7.22 9.53
CA PHE A 120 6.89 -6.62 10.52
C PHE A 120 6.99 -5.13 10.24
N ARG A 121 6.90 -4.33 11.30
CA ARG A 121 6.95 -2.87 11.21
C ARG A 121 7.89 -2.31 12.27
N LYS A 122 8.77 -1.41 11.87
CA LYS A 122 9.73 -0.75 12.75
C LYS A 122 9.78 0.74 12.45
N GLU A 123 9.38 1.56 13.42
CA GLU A 123 9.66 3.00 13.40
C GLU A 123 11.15 3.22 13.65
N MET A 124 11.81 3.87 12.70
CA MET A 124 13.24 4.22 12.74
C MET A 124 13.52 5.33 11.73
N PRO A 125 14.60 6.11 11.93
CA PRO A 125 14.91 7.23 11.05
C PRO A 125 15.04 6.83 9.59
N TYR A 126 14.38 7.57 8.69
CA TYR A 126 14.47 7.30 7.26
C TYR A 126 15.81 7.75 6.68
N ASN A 127 16.51 6.83 6.02
CA ASN A 127 17.65 7.15 5.18
C ASN A 127 17.79 6.17 4.01
N LEU A 128 18.50 6.60 2.95
CA LEU A 128 18.68 5.81 1.74
C LEU A 128 19.43 4.50 1.99
N HIS A 129 20.47 4.53 2.84
CA HIS A 129 21.26 3.35 3.16
C HIS A 129 20.37 2.24 3.73
N ASP A 130 19.62 2.53 4.78
CA ASP A 130 18.76 1.55 5.44
C ASP A 130 17.59 1.12 4.56
N MET A 131 17.10 2.01 3.69
CA MET A 131 16.12 1.64 2.64
C MET A 131 16.69 0.59 1.69
N TYR A 132 17.93 0.77 1.22
CA TYR A 132 18.58 -0.24 0.39
C TYR A 132 18.87 -1.53 1.16
N CYS A 133 19.33 -1.45 2.41
CA CYS A 133 19.50 -2.64 3.25
C CYS A 133 18.20 -3.42 3.42
N ASN A 134 17.06 -2.73 3.64
CA ASN A 134 15.74 -3.35 3.71
C ASN A 134 15.37 -4.06 2.39
N ASN A 135 15.68 -3.44 1.24
CA ASN A 135 15.44 -4.04 -0.08
C ASN A 135 16.36 -5.25 -0.38
N VAL A 136 17.62 -5.22 0.07
CA VAL A 136 18.54 -6.36 -0.03
C VAL A 136 18.05 -7.50 0.86
N LEU A 137 17.65 -7.21 2.10
CA LEU A 137 17.06 -8.19 3.01
C LEU A 137 15.81 -8.83 2.40
N ARG A 138 14.92 -8.03 1.78
CA ARG A 138 13.76 -8.55 1.02
C ARG A 138 14.20 -9.57 -0.03
N GLY A 139 15.22 -9.24 -0.82
CA GLY A 139 15.74 -10.15 -1.86
C GLY A 139 16.32 -11.45 -1.31
N ILE A 140 17.05 -11.38 -0.19
CA ILE A 140 17.56 -12.57 0.50
C ILE A 140 16.38 -13.43 0.98
N LEU A 141 15.41 -12.85 1.67
CA LEU A 141 14.23 -13.57 2.17
C LEU A 141 13.41 -14.20 1.05
N ASP A 142 13.26 -13.53 -0.08
CA ASP A 142 12.55 -14.05 -1.26
C ASP A 142 13.18 -15.37 -1.77
N VAL A 143 14.51 -15.40 -1.86
CA VAL A 143 15.25 -16.62 -2.21
C VAL A 143 15.07 -17.70 -1.14
N ARG A 144 15.27 -17.34 0.14
CA ARG A 144 15.19 -18.28 1.25
C ARG A 144 13.82 -18.93 1.37
N TYR A 145 12.74 -18.16 1.27
CA TYR A 145 11.38 -18.71 1.33
C TYR A 145 10.98 -19.49 0.09
N THR A 146 11.53 -19.17 -1.07
CA THR A 146 11.36 -20.01 -2.26
C THR A 146 11.94 -21.40 -2.03
N GLU A 147 13.17 -21.49 -1.52
CA GLU A 147 13.79 -22.78 -1.19
C GLU A 147 13.07 -23.50 -0.04
N SER A 148 12.84 -22.81 1.09
CA SER A 148 12.36 -23.46 2.31
C SER A 148 10.88 -23.78 2.31
N ILE A 149 10.02 -22.92 1.76
CA ILE A 149 8.56 -23.06 1.85
C ILE A 149 7.97 -23.60 0.55
N ARG A 150 8.44 -23.16 -0.62
CA ARG A 150 7.91 -23.63 -1.90
C ARG A 150 8.54 -24.95 -2.34
N GLU A 151 9.87 -25.06 -2.36
CA GLU A 151 10.55 -26.24 -2.90
C GLU A 151 10.57 -27.42 -1.94
N LYS A 152 10.96 -27.21 -0.67
CA LYS A 152 11.06 -28.30 0.32
C LYS A 152 9.71 -28.80 0.80
N GLU A 153 8.81 -27.89 1.20
CA GLU A 153 7.52 -28.26 1.79
C GLU A 153 6.40 -28.47 0.76
N GLY A 154 6.59 -27.97 -0.47
CA GLY A 154 5.57 -28.02 -1.52
C GLY A 154 4.23 -27.40 -1.11
N GLY A 155 4.25 -26.50 -0.12
CA GLY A 155 3.05 -26.04 0.60
C GLY A 155 2.40 -24.80 -0.01
N THR A 156 3.06 -24.15 -0.97
CA THR A 156 2.60 -22.90 -1.61
C THR A 156 3.17 -22.77 -3.02
N TYR A 157 2.48 -22.01 -3.88
CA TYR A 157 2.99 -21.62 -5.20
C TYR A 157 4.09 -20.56 -5.14
N GLY A 158 4.32 -19.95 -3.96
CA GLY A 158 5.39 -18.98 -3.70
C GLY A 158 5.06 -18.07 -2.54
N VAL A 159 6.10 -17.58 -1.87
CA VAL A 159 5.99 -16.54 -0.85
C VAL A 159 6.42 -15.23 -1.47
N THR A 160 5.55 -14.23 -1.43
CA THR A 160 5.87 -12.88 -1.87
C THR A 160 6.39 -12.10 -0.69
N VAL A 161 7.62 -11.58 -0.79
CA VAL A 161 8.20 -10.66 0.19
C VAL A 161 8.21 -9.24 -0.36
N SER A 162 7.59 -8.32 0.36
CA SER A 162 7.62 -6.88 0.07
C SER A 162 8.28 -6.11 1.19
N SER A 163 9.09 -5.12 0.81
CA SER A 163 9.67 -4.14 1.73
C SER A 163 9.21 -2.74 1.35
N GLU A 164 8.93 -1.93 2.36
CA GLU A 164 8.57 -0.53 2.20
C GLU A 164 9.29 0.30 3.25
N ALA A 165 9.71 1.51 2.87
CA ALA A 165 10.20 2.52 3.78
C ALA A 165 9.44 3.81 3.50
N SER A 166 8.72 4.31 4.50
CA SER A 166 8.03 5.60 4.42
C SER A 166 8.83 6.66 5.15
N LYS A 167 8.87 7.86 4.57
CA LYS A 167 9.50 9.06 5.16
C LYS A 167 8.47 9.98 5.82
N LYS A 168 7.23 10.00 5.31
CA LYS A 168 6.15 10.88 5.74
C LYS A 168 4.81 10.13 5.71
N PRO A 169 3.86 10.40 6.63
CA PRO A 169 3.99 11.32 7.77
C PRO A 169 4.84 10.75 8.92
N VAL A 170 5.11 9.44 8.91
CA VAL A 170 5.94 8.75 9.92
C VAL A 170 7.05 7.98 9.24
N GLU A 171 8.24 8.08 9.81
CA GLU A 171 9.40 7.32 9.37
C GLU A 171 9.30 5.88 9.87
N VAL A 172 9.11 4.96 8.93
CA VAL A 172 8.82 3.56 9.25
C VAL A 172 9.24 2.62 8.14
N TYR A 173 9.76 1.48 8.55
CA TYR A 173 10.16 0.38 7.69
C TYR A 173 9.21 -0.77 7.91
N THR A 174 8.73 -1.35 6.81
CA THR A 174 7.81 -2.50 6.82
C THR A 174 8.40 -3.61 5.96
N MET A 175 8.27 -4.85 6.43
CA MET A 175 8.55 -6.07 5.69
C MET A 175 7.33 -6.97 5.78
N THR A 176 6.74 -7.34 4.65
CA THR A 176 5.51 -8.14 4.60
C THR A 176 5.72 -9.37 3.75
N MET A 177 5.39 -10.54 4.31
CA MET A 177 5.39 -11.82 3.62
C MET A 177 3.94 -12.24 3.43
N THR A 178 3.61 -12.62 2.20
CA THR A 178 2.27 -13.10 1.84
C THR A 178 2.34 -14.37 1.02
N PHE A 179 1.44 -15.31 1.29
CA PHE A 179 1.34 -16.53 0.49
C PHE A 179 -0.06 -17.14 0.57
N ASN A 180 -0.41 -17.91 -0.45
CA ASN A 180 -1.59 -18.76 -0.46
C ASN A 180 -1.16 -20.21 -0.21
N CYS A 181 -1.93 -20.95 0.59
CA CYS A 181 -1.66 -22.35 0.90
C CYS A 181 -2.95 -23.12 1.18
N ASP A 182 -2.82 -24.44 1.27
CA ASP A 182 -3.88 -25.29 1.81
C ASP A 182 -4.17 -24.91 3.27
N PRO A 183 -5.45 -24.83 3.69
CA PRO A 183 -5.80 -24.41 5.04
C PRO A 183 -5.11 -25.21 6.14
N ASP A 184 -4.95 -26.51 5.95
CA ASP A 184 -4.34 -27.42 6.93
C ASP A 184 -2.84 -27.18 7.11
N LYS A 185 -2.17 -26.57 6.12
CA LYS A 185 -0.74 -26.24 6.17
C LYS A 185 -0.46 -24.82 6.67
N ALA A 186 -1.48 -23.97 6.79
CA ALA A 186 -1.30 -22.54 7.00
C ALA A 186 -0.52 -22.20 8.28
N GLU A 187 -0.83 -22.84 9.40
CA GLU A 187 -0.12 -22.60 10.67
C GLU A 187 1.33 -23.07 10.64
N TYR A 188 1.59 -24.21 10.00
CA TYR A 188 2.94 -24.76 9.85
C TYR A 188 3.81 -23.88 8.93
N LEU A 189 3.33 -23.54 7.73
CA LEU A 189 4.11 -22.70 6.81
C LEU A 189 4.35 -21.30 7.40
N LYS A 190 3.39 -20.78 8.17
CA LYS A 190 3.56 -19.52 8.90
C LYS A 190 4.67 -19.61 9.94
N SER A 191 4.85 -20.74 10.63
CA SER A 191 5.91 -20.88 11.63
C SER A 191 7.31 -20.83 10.99
N LEU A 192 7.45 -21.36 9.78
CA LEU A 192 8.70 -21.28 8.99
C LEU A 192 9.07 -19.83 8.67
N VAL A 193 8.09 -18.97 8.38
CA VAL A 193 8.31 -17.53 8.16
C VAL A 193 8.86 -16.83 9.41
N TYR A 194 8.53 -17.30 10.61
CA TYR A 194 9.06 -16.72 11.85
C TYR A 194 10.41 -17.34 12.28
N ALA A 195 10.74 -18.51 11.77
CA ALA A 195 11.95 -19.24 12.14
C ALA A 195 13.18 -18.77 11.36
N GLU A 196 12.98 -18.28 10.14
CA GLU A 196 13.99 -17.64 9.29
C GLU A 196 14.27 -16.20 9.72
#